data_AF-A0A2E0SW21-F1
#
_entry.id   AF-A0A2E0SW21-F1
#
_cell.length_a   1.000
_cell.length_b   1.000
_cell.length_c   1.000
_cell.angle_alpha   90.00
_cell.angle_beta   90.00
_cell.angle_gamma   90.00
#
_symmetry.space_group_name_H-M   'P 1'
#
loop_
_entity.id
_entity.type
_entity.pdbx_description
1 polymer ?
#
loop_
_entity_poly.entity_id
_entity_poly.type
_entity_poly.pdbx_seq_one_letter_code
_entity_poly.pdbx_strand_id
1 'polypeptide(L)'
;MEFASFLAGERWSDHPKCTDPVLAAMARGVNDLVDDEHRSQLIHDIPRVVGARGDDVLGLRIALRAAISAIPVASMDRQHALAVGILLLLRELGEREDLPADVRNEAEAALDEVPDARSWAEFHLSQVRLNRAQFARHGAVSIVRTSVLGIAEACVPDADTRLVAMLHDTLDDVEAALASGRDDKMIGAEDAVTPAEGQLAKHR
;
A
#
# COMPACT_ATOMS: atom_id res chain seq x y z
N MET A 1 8.17 -14.60 3.64
CA MET A 1 6.68 -14.69 3.67
C MET A 1 6.18 -16.05 4.17
N GLU A 2 7.00 -17.08 4.06
CA GLU A 2 6.73 -18.45 4.43
C GLU A 2 6.40 -18.61 5.92
N PHE A 3 7.12 -17.89 6.80
CA PHE A 3 6.79 -17.83 8.23
C PHE A 3 5.38 -17.26 8.47
N ALA A 4 4.97 -16.24 7.73
CA ALA A 4 3.61 -15.70 7.84
C ALA A 4 2.56 -16.74 7.39
N SER A 5 2.81 -17.46 6.29
CA SER A 5 1.94 -18.56 5.84
C SER A 5 1.81 -19.67 6.90
N PHE A 6 2.92 -20.05 7.54
CA PHE A 6 2.95 -21.07 8.57
C PHE A 6 2.18 -20.63 9.82
N LEU A 7 2.40 -19.40 10.29
CA LEU A 7 1.71 -18.86 11.47
C LEU A 7 0.21 -18.66 11.22
N ALA A 8 -0.20 -18.37 9.98
CA ALA A 8 -1.60 -18.29 9.58
C ALA A 8 -2.30 -19.67 9.43
N GLY A 9 -1.56 -20.78 9.61
CA GLY A 9 -2.09 -22.13 9.39
C GLY A 9 -2.29 -22.48 7.92
N GLU A 10 -1.68 -21.73 7.00
CA GLU A 10 -1.72 -22.00 5.57
C GLU A 10 -0.64 -23.03 5.17
N ARG A 11 -0.71 -23.51 3.92
CA ARG A 11 0.40 -24.28 3.35
C ARG A 11 1.63 -23.39 3.23
N TRP A 12 2.80 -23.91 3.62
CA TRP A 12 4.10 -23.26 3.44
C TRP A 12 4.24 -22.69 2.02
N SER A 13 4.27 -21.36 1.92
CA SER A 13 4.32 -20.63 0.66
C SER A 13 4.88 -19.22 0.87
N ASP A 14 5.58 -18.73 -0.14
CA ASP A 14 6.02 -17.34 -0.25
C ASP A 14 4.92 -16.39 -0.79
N HIS A 15 3.72 -16.93 -1.09
CA HIS A 15 2.53 -16.20 -1.55
C HIS A 15 1.31 -16.53 -0.66
N PRO A 16 1.35 -16.20 0.65
CA PRO A 16 0.25 -16.50 1.56
C PRO A 16 -1.03 -15.76 1.16
N LYS A 17 -2.18 -16.37 1.43
CA LYS A 17 -3.51 -15.77 1.24
C LYS A 17 -3.87 -14.81 2.37
N CYS A 18 -3.21 -14.91 3.53
CA CYS A 18 -3.44 -14.08 4.71
C CYS A 18 -2.83 -12.68 4.60
N THR A 19 -1.95 -12.45 3.64
CA THR A 19 -1.29 -11.15 3.41
C THR A 19 -1.68 -10.60 2.04
N ASP A 20 -1.87 -9.28 1.94
CA ASP A 20 -2.03 -8.62 0.65
C ASP A 20 -0.80 -8.89 -0.27
N PRO A 21 -1.01 -9.25 -1.55
CA PRO A 21 0.10 -9.58 -2.45
C PRO A 21 1.07 -8.42 -2.72
N VAL A 22 0.62 -7.17 -2.61
CA VAL A 22 1.45 -5.97 -2.76
C VAL A 22 2.34 -5.81 -1.52
N LEU A 23 1.78 -5.96 -0.32
CA LEU A 23 2.56 -5.97 0.94
C LEU A 23 3.56 -7.14 0.97
N ALA A 24 3.14 -8.32 0.53
CA ALA A 24 4.01 -9.50 0.43
C ALA A 24 5.15 -9.30 -0.57
N ALA A 25 4.95 -8.52 -1.63
CA ALA A 25 6.02 -8.14 -2.56
C ALA A 25 7.00 -7.15 -1.92
N MET A 26 6.51 -6.16 -1.17
CA MET A 26 7.34 -5.22 -0.42
C MET A 26 8.19 -5.94 0.62
N ALA A 27 7.56 -6.72 1.50
CA ALA A 27 8.24 -7.40 2.61
C ALA A 27 9.34 -8.35 2.10
N ARG A 28 9.10 -9.07 0.99
CA ARG A 28 10.14 -9.88 0.34
C ARG A 28 11.27 -9.01 -0.20
N GLY A 29 10.95 -7.96 -0.96
CA GLY A 29 11.97 -7.09 -1.53
C GLY A 29 12.84 -6.42 -0.47
N VAL A 30 12.24 -5.89 0.60
CA VAL A 30 12.96 -5.32 1.75
C VAL A 30 13.82 -6.39 2.41
N ASN A 31 13.24 -7.54 2.77
CA ASN A 31 14.00 -8.64 3.34
C ASN A 31 15.20 -9.00 2.45
N ASP A 32 15.02 -9.16 1.15
CA ASP A 32 16.08 -9.65 0.28
C ASP A 32 17.24 -8.67 0.10
N LEU A 33 16.98 -7.36 0.24
CA LEU A 33 17.95 -6.30 -0.09
C LEU A 33 18.64 -5.66 1.11
N VAL A 34 18.07 -5.76 2.32
CA VAL A 34 18.72 -5.18 3.52
C VAL A 34 19.88 -6.05 4.02
N ASP A 35 20.83 -5.42 4.72
CA ASP A 35 21.92 -6.12 5.41
C ASP A 35 21.41 -7.03 6.56
N ASP A 36 22.31 -7.84 7.14
CA ASP A 36 21.95 -8.80 8.19
C ASP A 36 21.49 -8.14 9.51
N GLU A 37 21.99 -6.94 9.81
CA GLU A 37 21.62 -6.20 11.02
C GLU A 37 20.17 -5.73 10.93
N HIS A 38 19.81 -5.09 9.82
CA HIS A 38 18.46 -4.63 9.52
C HIS A 38 17.49 -5.79 9.27
N ARG A 39 17.94 -6.86 8.60
CA ARG A 39 17.16 -8.09 8.39
C ARG A 39 16.72 -8.72 9.71
N SER A 40 17.57 -8.66 10.74
CA SER A 40 17.24 -9.19 12.06
C SER A 40 16.10 -8.42 12.73
N GLN A 41 15.93 -7.13 12.43
CA GLN A 41 14.84 -6.30 12.94
C GLN A 41 13.48 -6.75 12.37
N LEU A 42 13.46 -7.19 11.12
CA LEU A 42 12.24 -7.62 10.41
C LEU A 42 11.56 -8.85 11.04
N ILE A 43 12.26 -9.61 11.89
CA ILE A 43 11.68 -10.76 12.60
C ILE A 43 10.49 -10.33 13.46
N HIS A 44 10.55 -9.12 14.03
CA HIS A 44 9.48 -8.57 14.86
C HIS A 44 8.24 -8.17 14.06
N ASP A 45 8.36 -8.01 12.74
CA ASP A 45 7.26 -7.64 11.86
C ASP A 45 6.50 -8.86 11.30
N ILE A 46 7.02 -10.07 11.49
CA ILE A 46 6.36 -11.31 11.01
C ILE A 46 4.91 -11.41 11.50
N PRO A 47 4.56 -11.15 12.78
CA PRO A 47 3.17 -11.18 13.22
C PRO A 47 2.31 -10.10 12.57
N ARG A 48 2.88 -8.95 12.21
CA ARG A 48 2.17 -7.79 11.65
C ARG A 48 1.66 -8.02 10.24
N VAL A 49 2.38 -8.82 9.45
CA VAL A 49 1.96 -9.21 8.09
C VAL A 49 0.91 -10.33 8.06
N VAL A 50 0.68 -11.02 9.19
CA VAL A 50 -0.31 -12.11 9.28
C VAL A 50 -1.71 -11.54 9.39
N GLY A 51 -2.58 -11.86 8.43
CA GLY A 51 -3.94 -11.31 8.38
C GLY A 51 -3.99 -9.86 7.85
N ALA A 52 -2.85 -9.32 7.39
CA ALA A 52 -2.72 -8.01 6.77
C ALA A 52 -3.27 -8.03 5.34
N ARG A 53 -4.57 -8.28 5.22
CA ARG A 53 -5.29 -8.34 3.95
C ARG A 53 -6.64 -7.65 4.09
N GLY A 54 -6.84 -6.65 3.23
CA GLY A 54 -8.01 -5.78 3.24
C GLY A 54 -8.83 -5.88 1.96
N ASP A 55 -9.45 -4.77 1.62
CA ASP A 55 -10.26 -4.60 0.41
C ASP A 55 -9.40 -4.39 -0.86
N ASP A 56 -10.08 -4.06 -1.96
CA ASP A 56 -9.46 -3.84 -3.26
C ASP A 56 -8.62 -2.53 -3.35
N VAL A 57 -8.67 -1.64 -2.35
CA VAL A 57 -7.89 -0.39 -2.31
C VAL A 57 -6.65 -0.46 -1.42
N LEU A 58 -6.58 -1.42 -0.49
CA LEU A 58 -5.41 -1.60 0.39
C LEU A 58 -4.09 -1.70 -0.39
N GLY A 59 -4.05 -2.50 -1.46
CA GLY A 59 -2.86 -2.63 -2.31
C GLY A 59 -2.45 -1.32 -2.99
N LEU A 60 -3.40 -0.43 -3.28
CA LEU A 60 -3.12 0.90 -3.85
C LEU A 60 -2.53 1.84 -2.80
N ARG A 61 -3.03 1.79 -1.55
CA ARG A 61 -2.47 2.54 -0.41
C ARG A 61 -1.03 2.13 -0.14
N ILE A 62 -0.74 0.82 -0.10
CA ILE A 62 0.62 0.27 0.05
C ILE A 62 1.54 0.78 -1.06
N ALA A 63 1.09 0.74 -2.32
CA ALA A 63 1.89 1.21 -3.44
C ALA A 63 2.15 2.73 -3.39
N LEU A 64 1.19 3.52 -2.90
CA LEU A 64 1.35 4.97 -2.75
C LEU A 64 2.39 5.28 -1.66
N ARG A 65 2.29 4.67 -0.48
CA ARG A 65 3.28 4.79 0.60
C ARG A 65 4.68 4.46 0.08
N ALA A 66 4.83 3.33 -0.59
CA ALA A 66 6.10 2.92 -1.18
C ALA A 66 6.68 3.95 -2.16
N ALA A 67 5.83 4.52 -3.02
CA ALA A 67 6.27 5.49 -4.02
C ALA A 67 6.71 6.81 -3.37
N ILE A 68 5.96 7.30 -2.37
CA ILE A 68 6.27 8.50 -1.60
C ILE A 68 7.63 8.35 -0.89
N SER A 69 7.87 7.21 -0.22
CA SER A 69 9.13 6.98 0.50
C SER A 69 10.36 6.90 -0.43
N ALA A 70 10.19 6.38 -1.64
CA ALA A 70 11.30 6.11 -2.55
C ALA A 70 11.64 7.27 -3.49
N ILE A 71 10.65 8.07 -3.90
CA ILE A 71 10.84 9.07 -4.95
C ILE A 71 11.95 10.09 -4.68
N PRO A 72 12.20 10.58 -3.45
CA PRO A 72 13.23 11.59 -3.22
C PRO A 72 14.66 11.08 -3.44
N VAL A 73 14.89 9.78 -3.25
CA VAL A 73 16.23 9.17 -3.30
C VAL A 73 16.46 8.31 -4.53
N ALA A 74 15.41 7.98 -5.28
CA ALA A 74 15.48 7.15 -6.47
C ALA A 74 16.26 7.83 -7.61
N SER A 75 16.81 7.02 -8.53
CA SER A 75 17.43 7.54 -9.76
C SER A 75 16.42 8.27 -10.64
N MET A 76 16.87 9.21 -11.49
CA MET A 76 16.00 10.02 -12.36
C MET A 76 14.98 9.18 -13.16
N ASP A 77 15.42 8.07 -13.77
CA ASP A 77 14.51 7.19 -14.53
C ASP A 77 13.43 6.55 -13.64
N ARG A 78 13.78 6.23 -12.39
CA ARG A 78 12.82 5.70 -11.41
C ARG A 78 11.91 6.80 -10.86
N GLN A 79 12.42 8.02 -10.66
CA GLN A 79 11.61 9.17 -10.27
C GLN A 79 10.51 9.44 -11.28
N HIS A 80 10.78 9.35 -12.58
CA HIS A 80 9.76 9.44 -13.63
C HIS A 80 8.66 8.37 -13.48
N ALA A 81 9.06 7.11 -13.31
CA ALA A 81 8.12 6.00 -13.14
C ALA A 81 7.28 6.14 -11.85
N LEU A 82 7.92 6.52 -10.74
CA LEU A 82 7.27 6.73 -9.45
C LEU A 82 6.34 7.94 -9.46
N ALA A 83 6.73 9.05 -10.08
CA ALA A 83 5.87 10.24 -10.22
C ALA A 83 4.59 9.91 -11.00
N VAL A 84 4.71 9.17 -12.12
CA VAL A 84 3.53 8.65 -12.85
C VAL A 84 2.68 7.76 -11.95
N GLY A 85 3.31 6.87 -11.19
CA GLY A 85 2.65 6.00 -10.22
C GLY A 85 1.85 6.78 -9.18
N ILE A 86 2.47 7.75 -8.52
CA ILE A 86 1.84 8.59 -7.47
C ILE A 86 0.63 9.32 -8.04
N LEU A 87 0.76 10.01 -9.17
CA LEU A 87 -0.35 10.77 -9.78
C LEU A 87 -1.53 9.87 -10.15
N LEU A 88 -1.26 8.67 -10.67
CA LEU A 88 -2.32 7.70 -11.00
C LEU A 88 -2.97 7.10 -9.75
N LEU A 89 -2.19 6.78 -8.71
CA LEU A 89 -2.67 6.23 -7.45
C LEU A 89 -3.53 7.24 -6.68
N LEU A 90 -3.07 8.49 -6.54
CA LEU A 90 -3.83 9.56 -5.88
C LEU A 90 -5.20 9.78 -6.52
N ARG A 91 -5.25 9.70 -7.84
CA ARG A 91 -6.49 9.82 -8.59
C ARG A 91 -7.42 8.63 -8.36
N GLU A 92 -6.90 7.41 -8.52
CA GLU A 92 -7.71 6.19 -8.35
C GLU A 92 -8.25 6.06 -6.92
N LEU A 93 -7.42 6.38 -5.92
CA LEU A 93 -7.83 6.39 -4.51
C LEU A 93 -8.90 7.46 -4.27
N GLY A 94 -8.70 8.69 -4.75
CA GLY A 94 -9.68 9.77 -4.60
C GLY A 94 -11.01 9.55 -5.35
N GLU A 95 -11.05 8.65 -6.34
CA GLU A 95 -12.29 8.24 -7.01
C GLU A 95 -13.04 7.14 -6.24
N ARG A 96 -12.35 6.38 -5.36
CA ARG A 96 -12.95 5.24 -4.62
C ARG A 96 -13.24 5.53 -3.16
N GLU A 97 -12.48 6.40 -2.52
CA GLU A 97 -12.58 6.68 -1.10
C GLU A 97 -12.14 8.11 -0.78
N ASP A 98 -12.55 8.62 0.39
CA ASP A 98 -12.01 9.88 0.88
C ASP A 98 -10.60 9.65 1.40
N LEU A 99 -9.61 10.06 0.59
CA LEU A 99 -8.21 9.91 0.94
C LEU A 99 -7.86 10.93 2.04
N PRO A 100 -7.32 10.46 3.19
CA PRO A 100 -6.88 11.34 4.26
C PRO A 100 -5.97 12.48 3.77
N ALA A 101 -6.19 13.69 4.29
CA ALA A 101 -5.52 14.90 3.82
C ALA A 101 -4.01 14.87 4.06
N ASP A 102 -3.57 14.24 5.15
CA ASP A 102 -2.18 13.93 5.47
C ASP A 102 -1.52 13.11 4.35
N VAL A 103 -2.11 12.00 3.92
CA VAL A 103 -1.55 11.15 2.84
C VAL A 103 -1.44 11.94 1.52
N ARG A 104 -2.44 12.77 1.21
CA ARG A 104 -2.38 13.65 0.04
C ARG A 104 -1.24 14.66 0.16
N ASN A 105 -1.10 15.29 1.32
CA ASN A 105 -0.06 16.30 1.56
C ASN A 105 1.34 15.69 1.52
N GLU A 106 1.52 14.49 2.04
CA GLU A 106 2.79 13.74 1.93
C GLU A 106 3.14 13.42 0.48
N ALA A 107 2.17 13.02 -0.33
CA ALA A 107 2.39 12.75 -1.74
C ALA A 107 2.77 14.02 -2.53
N GLU A 108 2.10 15.14 -2.26
CA GLU A 108 2.44 16.43 -2.85
C GLU A 108 3.83 16.90 -2.41
N ALA A 109 4.16 16.79 -1.12
CA ALA A 109 5.47 17.15 -0.60
C ALA A 109 6.59 16.32 -1.25
N ALA A 110 6.40 15.01 -1.40
CA ALA A 110 7.37 14.15 -2.06
C ALA A 110 7.53 14.47 -3.56
N LEU A 111 6.46 14.89 -4.25
CA LEU A 111 6.53 15.35 -5.64
C LEU A 111 7.23 16.71 -5.77
N ASP A 112 7.09 17.59 -4.77
CA ASP A 112 7.74 18.90 -4.72
C ASP A 112 9.27 18.80 -4.52
N GLU A 113 9.76 17.69 -3.97
CA GLU A 113 11.20 17.39 -3.90
C GLU A 113 11.79 17.01 -5.27
N VAL A 114 10.95 16.62 -6.24
CA VAL A 114 11.36 16.17 -7.58
C VAL A 114 10.60 16.89 -8.70
N PRO A 115 10.67 18.23 -8.78
CA PRO A 115 9.82 19.04 -9.66
C PRO A 115 9.98 18.72 -11.15
N ASP A 116 11.18 18.31 -11.58
CA ASP A 116 11.43 17.88 -12.96
C ASP A 116 10.68 16.58 -13.27
N ALA A 117 10.71 15.61 -12.35
CA ALA A 117 10.03 14.34 -12.53
C ALA A 117 8.51 14.50 -12.46
N ARG A 118 8.01 15.38 -11.57
CA ARG A 118 6.59 15.78 -11.51
C ARG A 118 6.14 16.36 -12.85
N SER A 119 6.85 17.37 -13.36
CA SER A 119 6.54 18.04 -14.62
C SER A 119 6.57 17.06 -15.80
N TRP A 120 7.57 16.17 -15.83
CA TRP A 120 7.66 15.13 -16.84
C TRP A 120 6.47 14.17 -16.79
N ALA A 121 6.08 13.72 -15.59
CA ALA A 121 4.99 12.77 -15.41
C ALA A 121 3.64 13.37 -15.80
N GLU A 122 3.38 14.62 -15.43
CA GLU A 122 2.17 15.36 -15.83
C GLU A 122 2.08 15.49 -17.35
N PHE A 123 3.19 15.87 -18.01
CA PHE A 123 3.25 15.92 -19.47
C PHE A 123 3.06 14.54 -20.10
N HIS A 124 3.72 13.51 -19.59
CA HIS A 124 3.60 12.15 -20.11
C HIS A 124 2.15 11.66 -20.05
N LEU A 125 1.48 11.86 -18.90
CA LEU A 125 0.08 11.50 -18.71
C LEU A 125 -0.89 12.32 -19.57
N SER A 126 -0.49 13.52 -20.01
CA SER A 126 -1.29 14.30 -20.97
C SER A 126 -1.21 13.75 -22.40
N GLN A 127 -0.14 13.02 -22.75
CA GLN A 127 0.09 12.48 -24.09
C GLN A 127 -0.43 11.05 -24.26
N VAL A 128 -0.46 10.26 -23.18
CA VAL A 128 -0.79 8.83 -23.26
C VAL A 128 -2.23 8.56 -22.84
N ARG A 129 -2.95 7.75 -23.64
CA ARG A 129 -4.25 7.18 -23.25
C ARG A 129 -4.03 5.86 -22.51
N LEU A 130 -4.16 5.90 -21.19
CA LEU A 130 -4.05 4.73 -20.32
C LEU A 130 -5.42 4.34 -19.76
N ASN A 131 -5.69 3.03 -19.66
CA ASN A 131 -6.74 2.55 -18.77
C ASN A 131 -6.20 2.62 -17.33
N ARG A 132 -6.53 3.71 -16.64
CA ARG A 132 -5.93 4.09 -15.36
C ARG A 132 -6.26 3.11 -14.23
N ALA A 133 -7.52 2.70 -14.11
CA ALA A 133 -7.93 1.70 -13.14
C ALA A 133 -7.21 0.35 -13.35
N GLN A 134 -7.08 -0.06 -14.61
CA GLN A 134 -6.34 -1.29 -14.93
C GLN A 134 -4.84 -1.13 -14.62
N PHE A 135 -4.26 0.03 -14.92
CA PHE A 135 -2.86 0.32 -14.63
C PHE A 135 -2.60 0.35 -13.12
N ALA A 136 -3.42 1.05 -12.33
CA ALA A 136 -3.26 1.13 -10.88
C ALA A 136 -3.35 -0.28 -10.26
N ARG A 137 -4.35 -1.08 -10.65
CA ARG A 137 -4.57 -2.42 -10.10
C ARG A 137 -3.44 -3.40 -10.42
N HIS A 138 -2.95 -3.42 -11.65
CA HIS A 138 -1.87 -4.34 -12.05
C HIS A 138 -0.47 -3.77 -11.79
N GLY A 139 -0.37 -2.45 -11.68
CA GLY A 139 0.87 -1.72 -11.50
C GLY A 139 1.32 -1.59 -10.05
N ALA A 140 0.43 -1.76 -9.06
CA ALA A 140 0.76 -1.63 -7.64
C ALA A 140 2.00 -2.44 -7.21
N VAL A 141 2.07 -3.73 -7.60
CA VAL A 141 3.25 -4.57 -7.32
C VAL A 141 4.50 -4.05 -8.03
N SER A 142 4.37 -3.57 -9.26
CA SER A 142 5.50 -2.99 -10.01
C SER A 142 5.99 -1.69 -9.37
N ILE A 143 5.09 -0.83 -8.93
CA ILE A 143 5.41 0.41 -8.20
C ILE A 143 6.19 0.08 -6.93
N VAL A 144 5.69 -0.85 -6.11
CA VAL A 144 6.41 -1.31 -4.91
C VAL A 144 7.80 -1.84 -5.23
N ARG A 145 7.94 -2.68 -6.26
CA ARG A 145 9.25 -3.19 -6.68
C ARG A 145 10.18 -2.07 -7.13
N THR A 146 9.68 -1.11 -7.89
CA THR A 146 10.44 0.07 -8.34
C THR A 146 10.86 0.92 -7.15
N SER A 147 10.00 1.11 -6.15
CA SER A 147 10.30 1.83 -4.92
C SER A 147 11.40 1.15 -4.10
N VAL A 148 11.24 -0.15 -3.85
CA VAL A 148 12.20 -0.95 -3.10
C VAL A 148 13.58 -0.92 -3.76
N LEU A 149 13.65 -1.17 -5.08
CA LEU A 149 14.91 -1.06 -5.83
C LEU A 149 15.43 0.38 -5.89
N GLY A 150 14.53 1.36 -5.93
CA GLY A 150 14.87 2.79 -5.94
C GLY A 150 15.60 3.23 -4.69
N ILE A 151 15.17 2.76 -3.51
CA ILE A 151 15.86 3.04 -2.24
C ILE A 151 17.13 2.18 -2.12
N ALA A 152 17.05 0.88 -2.41
CA ALA A 152 18.17 -0.05 -2.23
C ALA A 152 19.41 0.33 -3.07
N GLU A 153 19.20 0.86 -4.27
CA GLU A 153 20.27 1.27 -5.18
C GLU A 153 20.56 2.79 -5.11
N ALA A 154 19.94 3.52 -4.18
CA ALA A 154 20.19 4.94 -4.02
C ALA A 154 21.61 5.19 -3.51
N CYS A 155 22.24 6.26 -4.00
CA CYS A 155 23.56 6.71 -3.54
C CYS A 155 23.45 7.48 -2.21
N VAL A 156 22.84 6.88 -1.20
CA VAL A 156 22.62 7.45 0.13
C VAL A 156 23.21 6.55 1.22
N PRO A 157 23.72 7.11 2.33
CA PRO A 157 24.38 6.31 3.37
C PRO A 157 23.40 5.49 4.24
N ASP A 158 22.10 5.73 4.13
CA ASP A 158 21.03 5.23 5.00
C ASP A 158 19.97 4.39 4.25
N ALA A 159 20.35 3.75 3.13
CA ALA A 159 19.43 3.00 2.27
C ALA A 159 18.68 1.88 3.02
N ASP A 160 19.38 1.07 3.81
CA ASP A 160 18.78 -0.01 4.59
C ASP A 160 17.79 0.52 5.64
N THR A 161 18.16 1.59 6.34
CA THR A 161 17.29 2.26 7.31
C THR A 161 16.03 2.79 6.64
N ARG A 162 16.13 3.36 5.43
CA ARG A 162 14.97 3.81 4.65
C ARG A 162 14.07 2.67 4.19
N LEU A 163 14.63 1.52 3.81
CA LEU A 163 13.86 0.34 3.43
C LEU A 163 13.05 -0.21 4.61
N VAL A 164 13.68 -0.31 5.79
CA VAL A 164 13.01 -0.74 7.02
C VAL A 164 11.93 0.26 7.42
N ALA A 165 12.24 1.57 7.42
CA ALA A 165 11.25 2.61 7.73
C ALA A 165 10.05 2.58 6.78
N MET A 166 10.27 2.46 5.47
CA MET A 166 9.19 2.33 4.49
C MET A 166 8.28 1.13 4.78
N LEU A 167 8.85 -0.02 5.18
CA LEU A 167 8.05 -1.18 5.54
C LEU A 167 7.24 -0.93 6.82
N HIS A 168 7.85 -0.32 7.85
CA HIS A 168 7.16 0.00 9.10
C HIS A 168 6.03 0.99 8.91
N ASP A 169 6.26 2.09 8.19
CA ASP A 169 5.23 3.08 7.86
C ASP A 169 4.07 2.42 7.07
N THR A 170 4.40 1.51 6.15
CA THR A 170 3.39 0.75 5.40
C THR A 170 2.58 -0.18 6.30
N LEU A 171 3.23 -0.85 7.25
CA LEU A 171 2.54 -1.73 8.20
C LEU A 171 1.61 -0.93 9.12
N ASP A 172 2.05 0.24 9.59
CA ASP A 172 1.24 1.17 10.38
C ASP A 172 -0.01 1.62 9.59
N ASP A 173 0.17 2.02 8.32
CA ASP A 173 -0.93 2.38 7.42
C ASP A 173 -1.94 1.23 7.22
N VAL A 174 -1.43 0.00 7.04
CA VAL A 174 -2.27 -1.20 6.85
C VAL A 174 -3.05 -1.53 8.11
N GLU A 175 -2.41 -1.49 9.28
CA GLU A 175 -3.05 -1.72 10.57
C GLU A 175 -4.16 -0.69 10.84
N ALA A 176 -3.91 0.59 10.52
CA ALA A 176 -4.90 1.66 10.62
C ALA A 176 -6.08 1.44 9.66
N ALA A 177 -5.83 1.12 8.39
CA ALA A 177 -6.88 0.86 7.40
C ALA A 177 -7.76 -0.34 7.79
N LEU A 178 -7.17 -1.42 8.31
CA LEU A 178 -7.89 -2.60 8.77
C LEU A 178 -8.69 -2.34 10.06
N ALA A 179 -8.23 -1.41 10.92
CA ALA A 179 -9.00 -0.98 12.08
C ALA A 179 -10.26 -0.20 11.65
N SER A 180 -10.12 0.80 10.79
CA SER A 180 -11.25 1.59 10.28
C SER A 180 -12.28 0.74 9.55
N GLY A 181 -11.84 -0.22 8.72
CA GLY A 181 -12.75 -1.13 8.02
C GLY A 181 -13.48 -2.13 8.92
N ARG A 182 -12.99 -2.39 10.14
CA ARG A 182 -13.73 -3.17 11.16
C ARG A 182 -14.81 -2.33 11.81
N ASP A 183 -14.52 -1.07 12.11
CA ASP A 183 -15.47 -0.15 12.73
C ASP A 183 -16.66 0.13 11.80
N ASP A 184 -16.42 0.39 10.51
CA ASP A 184 -17.46 0.57 9.49
C ASP A 184 -18.39 -0.64 9.36
N LYS A 185 -17.83 -1.86 9.43
CA LYS A 185 -18.62 -3.10 9.38
C LYS A 185 -19.45 -3.32 10.64
N MET A 186 -18.99 -2.84 11.80
CA MET A 186 -19.70 -2.99 13.07
C MET A 186 -20.89 -2.02 13.13
N ILE A 187 -20.71 -0.77 12.68
CA ILE A 187 -21.79 0.23 12.58
C ILE A 187 -22.88 -0.25 11.60
N GLY A 188 -22.49 -0.76 10.42
CA GLY A 188 -23.45 -1.29 9.44
C GLY A 188 -24.19 -2.55 9.91
N ALA A 189 -23.63 -3.31 10.86
CA ALA A 189 -24.29 -4.48 11.44
C ALA A 189 -25.33 -4.13 12.51
N GLU A 190 -25.11 -3.04 13.27
CA GLU A 190 -26.08 -2.55 14.27
C GLU A 190 -27.31 -1.92 13.61
N ASP A 191 -27.15 -1.22 12.48
CA ASP A 191 -28.26 -0.63 11.71
C ASP A 191 -29.13 -1.67 10.98
N ALA A 192 -28.60 -2.89 10.77
CA ALA A 192 -29.33 -3.99 10.12
C ALA A 192 -30.28 -4.76 11.06
N VAL A 193 -30.28 -4.46 12.37
CA VAL A 193 -31.19 -5.09 13.35
C VAL A 193 -32.45 -4.23 13.51
N THR A 194 -33.40 -4.35 12.58
CA THR A 194 -34.74 -3.77 12.77
C THR A 194 -35.61 -4.70 13.64
N PRO A 195 -36.40 -4.20 14.62
CA PRO A 195 -37.26 -5.06 15.44
C PRO A 195 -38.44 -5.57 14.59
N ALA A 196 -38.66 -6.89 14.61
CA ALA A 196 -39.84 -7.50 14.02
C ALA A 196 -41.11 -7.13 14.82
N GLU A 197 -41.79 -6.06 14.44
CA GLU A 197 -43.10 -5.71 14.99
C GLU A 197 -44.22 -6.56 14.36
N GLY A 198 -44.66 -7.55 15.14
CA GLY A 198 -46.07 -7.85 15.43
C GLY A 198 -47.08 -7.90 14.27
N GLN A 199 -47.13 -9.03 13.57
CA GLN A 199 -48.27 -9.37 12.70
C GLN A 199 -49.40 -9.96 13.56
N LEU A 200 -50.29 -9.11 14.07
CA LEU A 200 -51.54 -9.54 14.71
C LEU A 200 -52.68 -9.57 13.69
N ALA A 201 -53.26 -10.77 13.58
CA ALA A 201 -54.36 -11.17 12.72
C ALA A 201 -55.59 -10.27 12.81
N LYS A 202 -56.26 -10.06 11.67
CA LYS A 202 -57.67 -9.71 11.60
C LYS A 202 -58.40 -10.67 10.67
N HIS A 203 -59.03 -11.68 11.28
CA HIS A 203 -60.19 -12.35 10.71
C HIS A 203 -61.43 -11.53 11.04
N ARG A 204 -62.11 -11.00 10.01
CA ARG A 204 -63.57 -11.08 9.88
C ARG A 204 -64.02 -10.63 8.50
#